data_AF-A0A0Q4JT49-F1
#
_entry.id   AF-A0A0Q4JT49-F1
#
_cell.length_a   1.000
_cell.length_b   1.000
_cell.length_c   1.000
_cell.angle_alpha   90.00
_cell.angle_beta   90.00
_cell.angle_gamma   90.00
#
_symmetry.space_group_name_H-M   'P 1'
#
loop_
_entity.id
_entity.type
_entity.pdbx_description
1 polymer ?
#
loop_
_entity_poly.entity_id
_entity_poly.type
_entity_poly.pdbx_seq_one_letter_code
_entity_poly.pdbx_strand_id
1 'polypeptide(L)'
;MDSDQGTDVWAETGSRGAVTVARSMLPSDSKLAADYRDLKPASDDQFITTLLPCLQLVAPVGMDEDSQDTWFEAARIALDGIPIGLLQRGAEAAMQKADHPSKVVPAIMAEISEAWARRKRLAAPVAAARSNALPEPDRCTPAEAAEIIASFKIGRTAGAVRDPSRLAPVPGATETPGSRPTRADYIRLFGVDPGDAYDRQMAA
;
A
#
# COMPACT_ATOMS: atom_id res chain seq x y z
N MET A 1 51.51 43.21 -40.47
CA MET A 1 51.86 42.73 -39.11
C MET A 1 50.58 42.14 -38.54
N ASP A 2 50.03 41.06 -39.10
CA ASP A 2 50.59 39.70 -39.28
C ASP A 2 50.92 39.03 -37.95
N SER A 3 50.06 38.08 -37.58
CA SER A 3 50.25 36.85 -36.79
C SER A 3 48.83 36.48 -36.30
N ASP A 4 48.05 35.59 -36.91
CA ASP A 4 48.25 34.17 -37.26
C ASP A 4 48.39 33.22 -36.04
N GLN A 5 47.53 32.18 -36.07
CA GLN A 5 47.50 30.92 -35.31
C GLN A 5 46.98 30.97 -33.85
N GLY A 6 46.14 30.04 -33.37
CA GLY A 6 45.86 28.70 -33.86
C GLY A 6 44.56 28.09 -33.32
N THR A 7 44.19 27.03 -34.03
CA THR A 7 43.05 26.12 -33.91
C THR A 7 43.17 25.13 -32.75
N ASP A 8 42.05 24.80 -32.11
CA ASP A 8 41.73 23.49 -31.51
C ASP A 8 40.20 23.46 -31.29
N VAL A 9 39.39 22.90 -32.18
CA VAL A 9 39.14 21.46 -32.38
C VAL A 9 39.07 20.70 -31.06
N TRP A 10 37.98 20.92 -30.31
CA TRP A 10 37.55 19.95 -29.30
C TRP A 10 36.36 19.15 -29.82
N ALA A 11 36.63 17.85 -29.92
CA ALA A 11 35.83 16.83 -30.51
C ALA A 11 34.48 16.64 -29.81
N GLU A 12 33.47 16.55 -30.64
CA GLU A 12 32.28 15.73 -30.45
C GLU A 12 32.70 14.32 -29.98
N THR A 13 32.37 13.97 -28.74
CA THR A 13 32.22 12.56 -28.35
C THR A 13 30.94 12.41 -27.57
N GLY A 14 29.99 11.74 -28.21
CA GLY A 14 28.69 11.45 -27.67
C GLY A 14 28.77 10.73 -26.33
N SER A 15 28.01 11.22 -25.38
CA SER A 15 27.49 10.40 -24.31
C SER A 15 25.98 10.62 -24.31
N ARG A 16 25.29 9.80 -25.11
CA ARG A 16 23.88 9.49 -24.87
C ARG A 16 23.83 8.76 -23.54
N GLY A 17 23.83 9.53 -22.46
CA GLY A 17 23.58 9.05 -21.12
C GLY A 17 22.23 8.37 -21.15
N ALA A 18 22.24 7.04 -21.03
CA ALA A 18 21.07 6.29 -20.64
C ALA A 18 20.50 6.98 -19.39
N VAL A 19 19.32 7.57 -19.53
CA VAL A 19 18.54 8.03 -18.39
C VAL A 19 18.08 6.77 -17.67
N THR A 20 18.97 6.22 -16.85
CA THR A 20 18.64 5.24 -15.84
C THR A 20 17.74 5.99 -14.87
N VAL A 21 16.43 5.92 -15.09
CA VAL A 21 15.43 6.40 -14.14
C VAL A 21 15.76 5.72 -12.83
N ALA A 22 16.26 6.51 -11.87
CA ALA A 22 16.67 6.03 -10.57
C ALA A 22 15.46 5.40 -9.87
N ARG A 23 15.34 4.08 -9.98
CA ARG A 23 14.38 3.26 -9.21
C ARG A 23 14.69 3.23 -7.71
N SER A 24 15.67 4.02 -7.25
CA SER A 24 16.22 4.03 -5.90
C SER A 24 15.61 5.07 -4.95
N MET A 25 14.56 5.80 -5.35
CA MET A 25 13.96 6.86 -4.52
C MET A 25 12.55 6.56 -4.02
N LEU A 26 12.07 5.32 -4.15
CA LEU A 26 10.90 4.92 -3.36
C LEU A 26 11.40 4.67 -1.93
N PRO A 27 10.90 5.40 -0.90
CA PRO A 27 11.21 5.09 0.48
C PRO A 27 10.92 3.60 0.68
N SER A 28 11.93 2.84 1.13
CA SER A 28 11.84 1.39 1.17
C SER A 28 10.56 0.98 1.88
N ASP A 29 9.67 0.26 1.18
CA ASP A 29 8.43 -0.31 1.73
C ASP A 29 8.66 -1.08 3.04
N SER A 30 9.91 -1.52 3.26
CA SER A 30 10.40 -2.09 4.52
C SER A 30 10.20 -1.22 5.76
N LYS A 31 10.40 0.10 5.70
CA LYS A 31 10.21 0.98 6.87
C LYS A 31 8.73 1.10 7.21
N LEU A 32 7.90 1.33 6.19
CA LEU A 32 6.44 1.33 6.34
C LEU A 32 5.94 -0.01 6.88
N ALA A 33 6.47 -1.13 6.40
CA ALA A 33 6.09 -2.47 6.88
C ALA A 33 6.40 -2.71 8.37
N ALA A 34 7.49 -2.13 8.88
CA ALA A 34 7.84 -2.22 10.30
C ALA A 34 6.88 -1.41 11.19
N ASP A 35 6.47 -0.22 10.73
CA ASP A 35 5.53 0.66 11.46
C ASP A 35 4.19 -0.03 11.77
N TYR A 36 3.75 -0.97 10.93
CA TYR A 36 2.49 -1.68 11.12
C TYR A 36 2.59 -2.86 12.10
N ARG A 37 3.80 -3.39 12.34
CA ARG A 37 3.99 -4.57 13.20
C ARG A 37 4.14 -4.22 14.68
N ASP A 38 4.63 -3.02 14.99
CA ASP A 38 4.82 -2.64 16.38
C ASP A 38 3.49 -2.24 17.03
N LEU A 39 2.94 -3.15 17.83
CA LEU A 39 1.60 -3.00 18.41
C LEU A 39 1.57 -2.18 19.71
N LYS A 40 2.73 -1.83 20.28
CA LYS A 40 2.76 -1.11 21.55
C LYS A 40 2.65 0.40 21.32
N PRO A 41 1.75 1.09 22.05
CA PRO A 41 1.80 2.55 22.16
C PRO A 41 3.20 3.00 22.59
N ALA A 42 3.62 4.18 22.16
CA ALA A 42 4.87 4.78 22.62
C ALA A 42 4.83 4.95 24.15
N SER A 43 5.95 4.68 24.83
CA SER A 43 6.08 5.03 26.25
C SER A 43 6.25 6.54 26.41
N ASP A 44 6.03 7.04 27.63
CA ASP A 44 6.18 8.46 27.97
C ASP A 44 7.57 9.00 27.61
N ASP A 45 8.62 8.27 27.98
CA ASP A 45 10.00 8.65 27.66
C ASP A 45 10.23 8.74 26.14
N GLN A 46 9.66 7.81 25.38
CA GLN A 46 9.76 7.80 23.92
C GLN A 46 8.97 8.96 23.32
N PHE A 47 7.81 9.27 23.87
CA PHE A 47 6.97 10.38 23.46
C PHE A 47 7.70 11.71 23.63
N ILE A 48 8.24 11.96 24.82
CA ILE A 48 9.01 13.17 25.14
C ILE A 48 10.25 13.26 24.26
N THR A 49 11.04 12.18 24.17
CA THR A 49 12.27 12.16 23.36
C THR A 49 11.99 12.43 21.88
N THR A 50 10.83 12.00 21.37
CA THR A 50 10.45 12.17 19.96
C THR A 50 9.91 13.58 19.67
N LEU A 51 9.12 14.17 20.58
CA LEU A 51 8.48 15.47 20.34
C LEU A 51 9.27 16.68 20.83
N LEU A 52 10.19 16.50 21.78
CA LEU A 52 11.01 17.60 22.29
C LEU A 52 11.77 18.35 21.19
N PRO A 53 12.41 17.69 20.19
CA PRO A 53 13.05 18.40 19.08
C PRO A 53 12.07 19.21 18.23
N CYS A 54 10.84 18.70 18.01
CA CYS A 54 9.80 19.43 17.31
C CYS A 54 9.42 20.71 18.06
N LEU A 55 9.26 20.61 19.38
CA LEU A 55 8.94 21.79 20.18
C LEU A 55 10.12 22.78 20.19
N GLN A 56 11.36 22.32 20.35
CA GLN A 56 12.54 23.19 20.36
C GLN A 56 12.76 23.97 19.05
N LEU A 57 12.42 23.37 17.90
CA LEU A 57 12.55 24.04 16.61
C LEU A 57 11.51 25.13 16.39
N VAL A 58 10.32 24.95 16.97
CA VAL A 58 9.14 25.73 16.64
C VAL A 58 8.71 26.64 17.79
N ALA A 59 9.22 26.38 19.00
CA ALA A 59 8.92 27.17 20.18
C ALA A 59 9.38 28.62 19.96
N PRO A 60 8.47 29.59 20.13
CA PRO A 60 8.87 30.99 20.13
C PRO A 60 9.81 31.24 21.30
N VAL A 61 10.81 32.10 21.07
CA VAL A 61 11.66 32.64 22.14
C VAL A 61 10.74 33.29 23.17
N GLY A 62 10.58 32.67 24.34
CA GLY A 62 9.72 33.16 25.42
C GLY A 62 8.60 32.21 25.89
N MET A 63 8.51 30.98 25.38
CA MET A 63 7.64 29.96 25.98
C MET A 63 8.23 29.47 27.31
N ASP A 64 7.55 29.73 28.44
CA ASP A 64 7.97 29.29 29.76
C ASP A 64 7.78 27.77 29.96
N GLU A 65 8.39 27.23 31.01
CA GLU A 65 8.35 25.79 31.32
C GLU A 65 6.90 25.31 31.55
N ASP A 66 6.09 26.08 32.27
CA ASP A 66 4.67 25.76 32.53
C ASP A 66 3.85 25.64 31.23
N SER A 67 4.09 26.52 30.25
CA SER A 67 3.44 26.46 28.95
C SER A 67 3.92 25.25 28.16
N GLN A 68 5.19 24.86 28.28
CA GLN A 68 5.75 23.68 27.62
C GLN A 68 5.11 22.41 28.17
N ASP A 69 5.02 22.29 29.49
CA ASP A 69 4.36 21.16 30.15
C ASP A 69 2.89 21.06 29.77
N THR A 70 2.17 22.20 29.78
CA THR A 70 0.77 22.27 29.34
C THR A 70 0.62 21.82 27.89
N TRP A 71 1.55 22.21 27.02
CA TRP A 71 1.54 21.79 25.62
C TRP A 71 1.81 20.29 25.47
N PHE A 72 2.79 19.74 26.20
CA PHE A 72 3.09 18.31 26.18
C PHE A 72 1.92 17.46 26.67
N GLU A 73 1.23 17.90 27.72
CA GLU A 73 0.04 17.20 28.22
C GLU A 73 -1.09 17.20 27.18
N ALA A 74 -1.35 18.34 26.54
CA ALA A 74 -2.32 18.43 25.45
C ALA A 74 -1.93 17.54 24.25
N ALA A 75 -0.65 17.52 23.89
CA ALA A 75 -0.13 16.67 22.81
C ALA A 75 -0.27 15.18 23.16
N ARG A 76 -0.02 14.81 24.42
CA ARG A 76 -0.15 13.44 24.93
C ARG A 76 -1.58 12.94 24.81
N ILE A 77 -2.55 13.75 25.22
CA ILE A 77 -3.98 13.41 25.10
C ILE A 77 -4.36 13.24 23.62
N ALA A 78 -3.88 14.12 22.74
CA ALA A 78 -4.22 14.08 21.33
C ALA A 78 -3.61 12.89 20.57
N LEU A 79 -2.40 12.47 20.98
CA LEU A 79 -1.61 11.42 20.33
C LEU A 79 -1.65 10.09 21.11
N ASP A 80 -2.63 9.94 22.01
CA ASP A 80 -2.76 8.75 22.84
C ASP A 80 -2.93 7.46 22.00
N GLY A 81 -2.28 6.40 22.46
CA GLY A 81 -2.30 5.08 21.83
C GLY A 81 -1.47 4.95 20.53
N ILE A 82 -0.82 6.01 20.07
CA ILE A 82 -0.05 5.99 18.82
C ILE A 82 1.27 5.21 19.03
N PRO A 83 1.58 4.23 18.16
CA PRO A 83 2.85 3.50 18.21
C PRO A 83 4.05 4.38 17.89
N ILE A 84 5.20 4.03 18.46
CA ILE A 84 6.43 4.83 18.32
C ILE A 84 6.87 5.03 16.87
N GLY A 85 6.79 4.01 16.00
CA GLY A 85 7.18 4.14 14.59
C GLY A 85 6.32 5.18 13.84
N LEU A 86 5.00 5.18 14.09
CA LEU A 86 4.11 6.20 13.52
C LEU A 86 4.39 7.57 14.12
N LEU A 87 4.61 7.66 15.43
CA LEU A 87 4.92 8.93 16.10
C LEU A 87 6.21 9.54 15.54
N GLN A 88 7.27 8.76 15.37
CA GLN A 88 8.55 9.21 14.79
C GLN A 88 8.37 9.72 13.37
N ARG A 89 7.67 8.98 12.50
CA ARG A 89 7.40 9.40 11.14
C ARG A 89 6.60 10.70 11.07
N GLY A 90 5.58 10.83 11.92
CA GLY A 90 4.79 12.05 12.03
C GLY A 90 5.62 13.23 12.55
N ALA A 91 6.49 12.99 13.54
CA ALA A 91 7.37 14.01 14.10
C ALA A 91 8.39 14.51 13.06
N GLU A 92 9.02 13.62 12.30
CA GLU A 92 9.91 13.98 11.19
C GLU A 92 9.21 14.88 10.15
N ALA A 93 7.97 14.54 9.79
CA ALA A 93 7.18 15.36 8.87
C ALA A 93 6.78 16.71 9.48
N ALA A 94 6.47 16.75 10.78
CA ALA A 94 6.11 17.97 11.48
C ALA A 94 7.29 18.94 11.60
N MET A 95 8.50 18.45 11.86
CA MET A 95 9.72 19.29 11.89
C MET A 95 9.95 20.05 10.57
N GLN A 96 9.48 19.52 9.44
CA GLN A 96 9.62 20.15 8.12
C GLN A 96 8.50 21.15 7.80
N LYS A 97 7.31 20.96 8.39
CA LYS A 97 6.07 21.64 7.96
C LYS A 97 5.52 22.62 9.01
N ALA A 98 5.77 22.37 10.30
CA ALA A 98 5.20 23.14 11.39
C ALA A 98 6.04 24.40 11.65
N ASP A 99 5.37 25.55 11.66
CA ASP A 99 5.92 26.88 11.91
C ASP A 99 5.52 27.43 13.29
N HIS A 100 4.57 26.79 13.96
CA HIS A 100 4.10 27.15 15.30
C HIS A 100 3.85 25.89 16.16
N PRO A 101 4.04 25.91 17.50
CA PRO A 101 3.81 24.74 18.36
C PRO A 101 2.40 24.15 18.23
N SER A 102 1.39 25.00 17.99
CA SER A 102 0.00 24.58 17.76
C SER A 102 -0.22 23.83 16.43
N LYS A 103 0.75 23.84 15.50
CA LYS A 103 0.69 23.15 14.20
C LYS A 103 1.41 21.80 14.20
N VAL A 104 2.25 21.52 15.19
CA VAL A 104 3.03 20.27 15.28
C VAL A 104 2.09 19.05 15.34
N VAL A 105 1.16 19.00 16.30
CA VAL A 105 0.24 17.86 16.45
C VAL A 105 -0.68 17.67 15.22
N PRO A 106 -1.30 18.71 14.65
CA PRO A 106 -2.03 18.58 13.38
C PRO A 106 -1.17 18.05 12.22
N ALA A 107 0.08 18.49 12.09
CA ALA A 107 0.99 18.02 11.05
C ALA A 107 1.34 16.53 11.22
N ILE A 108 1.60 16.09 12.45
CA ILE A 108 1.80 14.67 12.80
C ILE A 108 0.57 13.87 12.38
N MET A 109 -0.62 14.29 12.81
CA MET A 109 -1.86 13.58 12.54
C MET A 109 -2.18 13.50 11.05
N ALA A 110 -1.93 14.58 10.30
CA ALA A 110 -2.11 14.58 8.85
C ALA A 110 -1.25 13.50 8.17
N GLU A 111 0.01 13.38 8.58
CA GLU A 111 0.97 12.41 8.03
C GLU A 111 0.63 10.95 8.36
N ILE A 112 0.10 10.70 9.57
CA ILE A 112 -0.11 9.32 10.06
C ILE A 112 -1.55 8.84 9.97
N SER A 113 -2.50 9.74 9.68
CA SER A 113 -3.95 9.48 9.73
C SER A 113 -4.37 8.21 9.00
N GLU A 114 -3.90 7.99 7.77
CA GLU A 114 -4.25 6.81 6.99
C GLU A 114 -3.72 5.50 7.61
N ALA A 115 -2.43 5.50 7.98
CA ALA A 115 -1.79 4.35 8.61
C ALA A 115 -2.44 4.02 9.97
N TRP A 116 -2.78 5.05 10.73
CA TRP A 116 -3.46 4.93 12.01
C TRP A 116 -4.89 4.41 11.85
N ALA A 117 -5.66 4.93 10.90
CA ALA A 117 -7.01 4.45 10.60
C ALA A 117 -7.00 2.98 10.14
N ARG A 118 -6.05 2.60 9.28
CA ARG A 118 -5.86 1.22 8.83
C ARG A 118 -5.59 0.30 10.02
N ARG A 119 -4.72 0.72 10.93
CA ARG A 119 -4.45 -0.03 12.15
C ARG A 119 -5.67 -0.16 13.06
N LYS A 120 -6.43 0.91 13.30
CA LYS A 120 -7.66 0.83 14.10
C LYS A 120 -8.66 -0.17 13.52
N ARG A 121 -8.72 -0.32 12.18
CA ARG A 121 -9.55 -1.35 11.53
C ARG A 121 -9.04 -2.77 11.74
N LEU A 122 -7.72 -2.98 11.76
CA LEU A 122 -7.11 -4.29 11.99
C LEU A 122 -7.10 -4.71 13.47
N ALA A 123 -6.96 -3.73 14.37
CA ALA A 123 -6.96 -3.91 15.82
C ALA A 123 -8.36 -3.93 16.41
N ALA A 124 -9.36 -3.37 15.70
CA ALA A 124 -10.74 -3.63 16.02
C ALA A 124 -10.89 -5.16 16.11
N PRO A 125 -11.43 -5.70 17.21
CA PRO A 125 -11.81 -7.10 17.18
C PRO A 125 -12.60 -7.27 15.89
N VAL A 126 -12.34 -8.34 15.15
CA VAL A 126 -13.35 -8.88 14.25
C VAL A 126 -14.50 -9.19 15.20
N ALA A 127 -15.29 -8.16 15.55
CA ALA A 127 -16.60 -8.28 16.10
C ALA A 127 -17.16 -9.24 15.11
N ALA A 128 -17.27 -10.49 15.56
CA ALA A 128 -17.65 -11.59 14.72
C ALA A 128 -18.72 -10.96 13.85
N ALA A 129 -18.56 -11.06 12.54
CA ALA A 129 -19.75 -11.13 11.75
C ALA A 129 -20.49 -12.32 12.38
N ARG A 130 -21.22 -12.07 13.46
CA ARG A 130 -22.59 -12.45 13.63
C ARG A 130 -23.14 -12.02 12.27
N SER A 131 -22.96 -12.89 11.29
CA SER A 131 -24.10 -13.52 10.69
C SER A 131 -25.10 -13.60 11.84
N ASN A 132 -25.92 -12.56 11.98
CA ASN A 132 -27.32 -12.79 12.18
C ASN A 132 -27.59 -13.86 11.14
N ALA A 133 -27.46 -15.12 11.56
CA ALA A 133 -27.82 -16.25 10.74
C ALA A 133 -29.25 -15.88 10.42
N LEU A 134 -29.48 -15.49 9.17
CA LEU A 134 -30.83 -15.36 8.67
C LEU A 134 -31.52 -16.64 9.16
N PRO A 135 -32.69 -16.52 9.82
CA PRO A 135 -33.40 -17.69 10.32
C PRO A 135 -33.33 -18.74 9.22
N GLU A 136 -32.92 -19.97 9.56
CA GLU A 136 -32.74 -21.03 8.57
C GLU A 136 -33.95 -20.96 7.63
N PRO A 137 -33.76 -20.68 6.34
CA PRO A 137 -34.89 -20.55 5.44
C PRO A 137 -35.67 -21.84 5.56
N ASP A 138 -36.98 -21.76 5.77
CA ASP A 138 -37.85 -22.94 5.84
C ASP A 138 -37.49 -23.83 4.65
N ARG A 139 -36.85 -24.96 4.96
CA ARG A 139 -36.34 -25.85 3.93
C ARG A 139 -37.56 -26.45 3.28
N CYS A 140 -37.84 -26.00 2.07
CA CYS A 140 -38.89 -26.53 1.21
C CYS A 140 -38.80 -28.06 1.21
N THR A 141 -39.90 -28.72 1.58
CA THR A 141 -39.93 -30.18 1.58
C THR A 141 -39.74 -30.70 0.16
N PRO A 142 -39.23 -31.93 -0.03
CA PRO A 142 -39.05 -32.50 -1.37
C PRO A 142 -40.33 -32.52 -2.22
N ALA A 143 -41.49 -32.59 -1.57
CA ALA A 143 -42.81 -32.54 -2.22
C ALA A 143 -43.16 -31.13 -2.70
N GLU A 144 -42.98 -30.10 -1.86
CA GLU A 144 -43.20 -28.70 -2.24
C GLU A 144 -42.22 -28.25 -3.33
N ALA A 145 -40.98 -28.73 -3.28
CA ALA A 145 -39.99 -28.43 -4.32
C ALA A 145 -40.42 -29.00 -5.68
N ALA A 146 -41.00 -30.20 -5.70
CA ALA A 146 -41.53 -30.81 -6.92
C ALA A 146 -42.72 -30.02 -7.47
N GLU A 147 -43.58 -29.48 -6.61
CA GLU A 147 -44.72 -28.63 -7.00
C GLU A 147 -44.26 -27.27 -7.57
N ILE A 148 -43.24 -26.66 -6.96
CA ILE A 148 -42.61 -25.43 -7.47
C ILE A 148 -41.96 -25.68 -8.83
N ILE A 149 -41.21 -26.78 -8.99
CA ILE A 149 -40.58 -27.13 -10.27
C ILE A 149 -41.65 -27.38 -11.36
N ALA A 150 -42.75 -28.04 -11.00
CA ALA A 150 -43.87 -28.27 -11.91
C ALA A 150 -44.59 -26.98 -12.32
N SER A 151 -44.82 -26.07 -11.37
CA SER A 151 -45.53 -24.80 -11.61
C SER A 151 -44.71 -23.80 -12.44
N PHE A 152 -43.40 -23.71 -12.21
CA PHE A 152 -42.53 -22.80 -12.96
C PHE A 152 -42.05 -23.36 -14.31
N LYS A 153 -42.40 -24.61 -14.67
CA LYS A 153 -41.94 -25.30 -15.88
C LYS A 153 -40.43 -25.15 -16.08
N ILE A 154 -39.65 -25.15 -14.99
CA ILE A 154 -38.19 -25.04 -15.04
C ILE A 154 -37.70 -26.29 -15.77
N GLY A 155 -37.38 -26.08 -17.05
CA GLY A 155 -37.27 -27.13 -18.04
C GLY A 155 -36.22 -28.16 -17.66
N ARG A 156 -36.70 -29.35 -17.31
CA ARG A 156 -36.39 -30.64 -17.92
C ARG A 156 -35.29 -30.62 -19.01
N THR A 157 -34.10 -30.21 -18.62
CA THR A 157 -32.81 -30.50 -19.26
C THR A 157 -31.82 -30.86 -18.15
N ALA A 158 -32.29 -31.66 -17.18
CA ALA A 158 -31.42 -32.31 -16.24
C ALA A 158 -30.65 -33.40 -16.99
N GLY A 159 -29.48 -33.02 -17.51
CA GLY A 159 -28.41 -33.97 -17.76
C GLY A 159 -28.17 -34.80 -16.48
N ALA A 160 -27.81 -36.06 -16.67
CA ALA A 160 -27.62 -37.05 -15.63
C ALA A 160 -26.99 -36.48 -14.35
N VAL A 161 -27.58 -36.82 -13.21
CA VAL A 161 -27.08 -36.53 -11.85
C VAL A 161 -25.57 -36.76 -11.82
N ARG A 162 -24.82 -35.67 -11.67
CA ARG A 162 -23.36 -35.72 -11.59
C ARG A 162 -22.99 -36.34 -10.26
N ASP A 163 -22.28 -37.46 -10.29
CA ASP A 163 -21.67 -38.10 -9.13
C ASP A 163 -20.81 -37.08 -8.37
N PRO A 164 -21.08 -36.80 -7.07
CA PRO A 164 -20.31 -35.85 -6.28
C PRO A 164 -18.86 -36.27 -6.05
N SER A 165 -18.51 -37.52 -6.32
CA SER A 165 -17.13 -38.04 -6.26
C SER A 165 -16.30 -37.64 -7.48
N ARG A 166 -16.95 -37.10 -8.52
CA ARG A 166 -16.30 -36.75 -9.78
C ARG A 166 -15.98 -35.26 -9.78
N LEU A 167 -14.72 -34.92 -9.53
CA LEU A 167 -14.20 -33.56 -9.71
C LEU A 167 -14.62 -33.06 -11.09
N ALA A 168 -15.30 -31.90 -11.11
CA ALA A 168 -15.67 -31.25 -12.35
C ALA A 168 -14.39 -30.93 -13.14
N PRO A 169 -14.31 -31.24 -14.45
CA PRO A 169 -13.30 -30.67 -15.30
C PRO A 169 -13.49 -29.15 -15.24
N VAL A 170 -12.51 -28.44 -14.71
CA VAL A 170 -12.48 -26.98 -14.71
C VAL A 170 -12.50 -26.54 -16.17
N PRO A 171 -13.54 -25.83 -16.64
CA PRO A 171 -13.53 -25.27 -17.99
C PRO A 171 -12.38 -24.24 -18.05
N GLY A 172 -11.32 -24.57 -18.77
CA GLY A 172 -10.11 -23.73 -18.89
C GLY A 172 -8.80 -24.43 -18.55
N ALA A 173 -8.82 -25.63 -17.96
CA ALA A 173 -7.62 -26.44 -17.76
C ALA A 173 -7.32 -27.31 -19.00
N THR A 174 -7.25 -26.70 -20.19
CA THR A 174 -6.36 -27.23 -21.22
C THR A 174 -4.95 -26.88 -20.77
N GLU A 175 -4.28 -27.87 -20.20
CA GLU A 175 -2.83 -27.93 -20.03
C GLU A 175 -2.16 -27.85 -21.41
N THR A 176 -2.22 -26.67 -22.01
CA THR A 176 -1.23 -26.25 -22.99
C THR A 176 -0.05 -25.79 -22.15
N PRO A 177 1.12 -26.44 -22.19
CA PRO A 177 2.31 -25.91 -21.54
C PRO A 177 2.47 -24.48 -22.03
N GLY A 178 2.43 -23.53 -21.10
CA GLY A 178 2.31 -22.10 -21.40
C GLY A 178 3.32 -21.71 -22.46
N SER A 179 2.84 -21.53 -23.70
CA SER A 179 3.66 -21.02 -24.78
C SER A 179 4.10 -19.65 -24.33
N ARG A 180 5.40 -19.49 -24.11
CA ARG A 180 5.94 -18.23 -23.64
C ARG A 180 5.55 -17.14 -24.68
N PRO A 181 5.11 -15.95 -24.25
CA PRO A 181 4.67 -14.91 -25.17
C PRO A 181 5.77 -14.61 -26.19
N THR A 182 5.41 -14.60 -27.47
CA THR A 182 6.36 -14.25 -28.53
C THR A 182 6.67 -12.75 -28.49
N ARG A 183 7.74 -12.32 -29.15
CA ARG A 183 8.07 -10.88 -29.28
C ARG A 183 6.89 -10.07 -29.83
N ALA A 184 6.16 -10.64 -30.79
CA ALA A 184 4.95 -10.03 -31.36
C ALA A 184 3.84 -9.83 -30.32
N ASP A 185 3.68 -10.77 -29.38
CA ASP A 185 2.70 -10.65 -28.30
C ASP A 185 3.06 -9.53 -27.33
N TYR A 186 4.36 -9.35 -27.03
CA TYR A 186 4.84 -8.24 -26.18
C TYR A 186 4.58 -6.86 -26.80
N ILE A 187 4.85 -6.73 -28.10
CA ILE A 187 4.57 -5.50 -28.84
C ILE A 187 3.07 -5.22 -28.84
N ARG A 188 2.24 -6.26 -29.05
CA ARG A 188 0.78 -6.11 -29.08
C ARG A 188 0.18 -5.77 -27.71
N LEU A 189 0.62 -6.41 -26.62
CA LEU A 189 0.05 -6.20 -25.29
C LEU A 189 0.53 -4.90 -24.65
N PHE A 190 1.81 -4.58 -24.82
CA PHE A 190 2.46 -3.52 -24.05
C PHE A 190 2.93 -2.34 -24.90
N GLY A 191 2.88 -2.43 -26.23
CA GLY A 191 3.34 -1.36 -27.13
C GLY A 191 4.85 -1.12 -27.07
N VAL A 192 5.61 -2.02 -26.45
CA VAL A 192 7.05 -1.92 -26.25
C VAL A 192 7.73 -3.08 -26.96
N ASP A 193 8.70 -2.78 -27.83
CA ASP A 193 9.54 -3.79 -28.46
C ASP A 193 10.70 -4.16 -27.52
N PRO A 194 10.77 -5.42 -27.01
CA PRO A 194 11.84 -5.83 -26.11
C PRO A 194 13.21 -5.99 -26.79
N GLY A 195 13.28 -5.83 -28.12
CA GLY A 195 14.51 -5.87 -28.91
C GLY A 195 15.12 -7.27 -29.08
N ASP A 196 16.18 -7.37 -29.87
CA ASP A 196 16.78 -8.64 -30.32
C ASP A 196 17.46 -9.46 -29.21
N ALA A 197 17.55 -8.91 -28.00
CA ALA A 197 18.01 -9.65 -26.82
C ALA A 197 16.95 -10.66 -26.34
N TYR A 198 15.66 -10.37 -26.55
CA TYR A 198 14.55 -11.25 -26.19
C TYR A 198 14.57 -12.54 -27.02
N ASP A 199 14.76 -12.41 -28.34
CA ASP A 199 14.81 -13.55 -29.26
C ASP A 199 15.99 -14.48 -28.92
N ARG A 200 17.13 -13.92 -28.51
CA ARG A 200 18.31 -14.70 -28.03
C ARG A 200 18.06 -15.41 -26.71
N GLN A 201 17.31 -14.81 -25.79
CA GLN A 201 16.95 -15.43 -24.51
C GLN A 201 15.92 -16.56 -24.66
N MET A 202 15.14 -16.55 -25.74
CA MET A 202 14.08 -17.53 -26.00
C MET A 202 14.53 -18.69 -26.89
N ALA A 203 15.69 -18.57 -27.54
CA ALA A 203 16.32 -19.62 -28.34
C ALA A 203 17.25 -20.55 -27.54
N ALA A 204 17.48 -20.26 -26.25
CA ALA A 204 18.29 -21.05 -25.31
C ALA A 204 17.41 -21.80 -24.31
#